data_AF-A0AAV0RYX0-F1
#
_entry.id   AF-A0AAV0RYX0-F1
#
_cell.length_a   1.000
_cell.length_b   1.000
_cell.length_c   1.000
_cell.angle_alpha   90.00
_cell.angle_beta   90.00
_cell.angle_gamma   90.00
#
_symmetry.space_group_name_H-M   'P 1'
#
loop_
_entity.id
_entity.type
_entity.pdbx_description
1 polymer ?
#
loop_
_entity_poly.entity_id
_entity_poly.type
_entity_poly.pdbx_seq_one_letter_code
_entity_poly.pdbx_strand_id
1 'polypeptide(L)' 'MEGPFQGYPPTGELVEFFGIGIFHVDEKVRVERVEFFFDRGELLGGLMRGGKGSGGSMSTSTGAPSPSCPFLASK' A
#
# COMPACT_ATOMS: atom_id res chain seq x y z
N MET A 1 -0.56 11.64 4.35
CA MET A 1 0.28 10.95 5.36
C MET A 1 1.73 11.22 4.99
N GLU A 2 2.55 11.66 5.94
CA GLU A 2 4.00 11.83 5.71
C GLU A 2 4.77 10.76 6.48
N GLY A 3 5.84 10.23 5.87
CA GLY A 3 6.71 9.23 6.47
C GLY A 3 6.44 7.78 6.03
N PRO A 4 7.17 6.80 6.62
CA PRO A 4 7.08 5.40 6.23
C PRO A 4 5.70 4.78 6.52
N PHE A 5 5.22 3.93 5.62
CA PHE A 5 4.01 3.14 5.82
C PHE A 5 4.36 1.67 6.09
N GLN A 6 4.13 1.16 7.30
CA GLN A 6 4.37 -0.26 7.64
C GLN A 6 5.76 -0.81 7.23
N GLY A 7 6.79 0.03 7.28
CA GLY A 7 8.17 -0.31 6.87
C GLY A 7 8.46 -0.10 5.37
N TYR A 8 7.52 0.42 4.60
CA TYR A 8 7.75 0.94 3.25
C TYR A 8 8.23 2.40 3.36
N PRO A 9 9.27 2.81 2.60
CA PRO A 9 9.71 4.19 2.59
C PRO A 9 8.62 5.11 2.04
N PRO A 10 8.61 6.40 2.44
CA PRO A 10 7.65 7.36 1.91
C PRO A 10 7.79 7.47 0.39
N THR A 11 6.66 7.47 -0.33
CA THR A 11 6.65 7.51 -1.79
C THR A 11 6.81 8.92 -2.38
N GLY A 12 6.53 9.96 -1.59
CA GLY A 12 6.58 11.35 -2.05
C GLY A 12 5.41 11.75 -2.95
N GLU A 13 4.40 10.88 -3.10
CA GLU A 13 3.26 11.11 -3.96
C GLU A 13 1.95 11.19 -3.17
N LEU A 14 0.99 11.92 -3.72
CA LEU A 14 -0.37 11.93 -3.22
C LEU A 14 -1.03 10.59 -3.56
N VAL A 15 -1.55 9.91 -2.54
CA VAL A 15 -2.35 8.69 -2.70
C VAL A 15 -3.81 9.04 -2.44
N GLU A 16 -4.66 8.80 -3.44
CA GLU A 16 -6.10 8.99 -3.38
C GLU A 16 -6.79 7.62 -3.43
N PHE A 17 -7.79 7.40 -2.59
CA PHE A 17 -8.54 6.15 -2.51
C PHE A 17 -9.94 6.38 -1.95
N PHE A 18 -10.88 5.51 -2.30
CA PHE A 18 -12.22 5.51 -1.73
C PHE A 18 -12.41 4.42 -0.68
N GLY A 19 -13.40 4.63 0.20
CA GLY A 19 -13.75 3.67 1.22
C GLY A 19 -15.04 4.00 1.96
N ILE A 20 -15.38 3.13 2.89
CA ILE A 20 -16.56 3.22 3.75
C ILE A 20 -16.10 3.18 5.21
N GLY A 21 -16.65 4.08 6.02
CA GLY A 21 -16.50 4.07 7.47
C GLY A 21 -17.80 3.64 8.13
N ILE A 22 -17.74 2.63 9.00
CA ILE A 22 -18.87 2.18 9.82
C ILE A 22 -18.60 2.61 11.26
N PHE A 23 -19.52 3.40 11.81
CA PHE A 23 -19.46 3.88 13.19
C PHE A 23 -20.51 3.14 14.02
N HIS A 24 -20.05 2.41 15.02
CA HIS A 24 -20.92 1.81 16.03
C HIS A 24 -21.11 2.84 17.14
N VAL A 25 -22.35 3.23 17.36
CA VAL A 25 -22.73 4.24 18.35
C VAL A 25 -23.60 3.65 19.45
N ASP A 26 -23.39 4.11 20.67
CA ASP A 26 -24.22 3.75 21.83
C ASP A 26 -25.57 4.48 21.83
N GLU A 27 -26.41 4.20 22.83
CA GLU A 27 -27.71 4.86 23.02
C GLU A 27 -27.60 6.39 23.21
N LYS A 28 -26.41 6.89 23.56
CA LYS A 28 -26.12 8.32 23.74
C LYS A 28 -25.42 8.93 22.52
N VAL A 29 -25.39 8.23 21.39
CA VAL A 29 -24.76 8.64 20.13
C VAL A 29 -23.26 8.88 20.28
N ARG A 30 -22.59 8.10 21.15
CA ARG A 30 -21.14 8.10 21.31
C ARG A 30 -20.56 6.96 20.52
N VAL A 31 -19.48 7.24 19.79
CA VAL A 31 -18.77 6.22 19.01
C VAL A 31 -18.04 5.27 19.96
N GLU A 32 -18.41 4.00 19.95
CA GLU A 32 -17.73 2.95 20.73
C GLU A 32 -16.73 2.17 19.89
N ARG A 33 -16.99 2.04 18.59
CA ARG A 33 -16.13 1.33 17.64
C ARG A 33 -16.24 1.93 16.24
N VAL A 34 -15.13 1.92 15.51
CA VAL A 34 -15.08 2.33 14.11
C VAL A 34 -14.40 1.25 13.28
N GLU A 35 -14.95 1.00 12.10
CA GLU A 35 -14.35 0.13 11.09
C GLU A 35 -14.19 0.93 9.80
N PHE A 36 -12.99 0.88 9.21
CA PHE A 36 -12.71 1.50 7.92
C PHE A 36 -12.39 0.43 6.88
N PHE A 37 -13.07 0.51 5.75
CA PHE A 37 -12.89 -0.38 4.62
C PHE A 37 -12.52 0.46 3.42
N PHE A 38 -11.27 0.37 2.98
CA PHE A 38 -10.76 1.04 1.79
C PHE A 38 -10.61 0.05 0.64
N ASP A 39 -10.65 0.56 -0.59
CA ASP A 39 -10.16 -0.23 -1.72
C ASP A 39 -8.69 -0.60 -1.49
N ARG A 40 -8.42 -1.90 -1.44
CA ARG A 40 -7.08 -2.39 -1.11
C ARG A 40 -6.09 -2.12 -2.22
N GLY A 41 -6.53 -2.17 -3.49
CA GLY A 41 -5.67 -1.96 -4.65
C GLY A 41 -5.21 -0.52 -4.72
N GLU A 42 -6.13 0.43 -4.56
CA GLU A 42 -5.83 1.86 -4.55
C GLU A 42 -4.95 2.23 -3.35
N LEU A 43 -5.32 1.80 -2.15
CA LEU A 43 -4.60 2.14 -0.92
C LEU A 43 -3.18 1.53 -0.89
N LEU A 44 -3.07 0.21 -1.09
CA LEU A 44 -1.78 -0.47 -0.96
C LEU A 44 -0.88 -0.25 -2.17
N GLY A 45 -1.45 -0.12 -3.37
CA GLY A 45 -0.71 0.18 -4.58
C GLY A 45 0.06 1.50 -4.48
N GLY A 46 -0.58 2.54 -3.93
CA GLY A 46 0.07 3.82 -3.69
C GLY A 46 1.10 3.79 -2.56
N LEU A 47 0.82 3.09 -1.46
CA LEU A 47 1.67 3.13 -0.26
C LEU A 47 2.86 2.17 -0.28
N MET A 48 2.84 1.12 -1.10
CA MET A 48 3.84 0.04 -1.07
C MET A 48 4.77 0.00 -2.30
N ARG A 49 4.65 0.98 -3.21
CA ARG A 49 5.34 0.98 -4.52
C ARG A 49 6.88 0.94 -4.44
N GLY A 50 7.47 1.32 -3.30
CA GLY A 50 8.92 1.35 -3.08
C GLY A 50 9.54 0.04 -2.54
N GLY A 51 8.76 -1.01 -2.31
CA GLY A 51 9.25 -2.24 -1.66
C GLY A 51 9.48 -2.07 -0.16
N LYS A 52 9.45 -3.18 0.60
CA LYS A 52 9.57 -3.13 2.07
C LYS A 52 11.04 -2.90 2.44
N GLY A 53 11.32 -1.78 3.09
CA GLY A 53 12.68 -1.38 3.44
C GLY A 53 13.26 -2.26 4.54
N SER A 54 14.23 -3.09 4.18
CA SER A 54 15.28 -3.55 5.10
C SER A 54 16.62 -3.15 4.50
N GLY A 55 17.04 -1.89 4.68
CA GLY A 55 18.42 -1.45 4.42
C GLY A 55 19.07 -1.94 3.12
N GLY A 56 18.28 -2.18 2.07
CA GLY A 56 18.75 -2.74 0.81
C GLY A 56 18.85 -1.61 -0.18
N SER A 57 20.07 -1.16 -0.42
CA SER A 57 20.44 -0.41 -1.62
C SER A 57 19.61 -0.88 -2.81
N MET A 58 19.07 0.07 -3.58
CA MET A 58 18.80 -0.18 -4.98
C MET A 58 20.16 -0.61 -5.57
N SER A 59 20.42 -1.90 -5.62
CA SER A 59 21.57 -2.43 -6.31
C SER A 59 21.28 -2.21 -7.79
N THR A 60 21.80 -1.13 -8.35
CA THR A 60 22.30 -1.15 -9.72
C THR A 60 23.40 -2.21 -9.77
N SER A 61 22.99 -3.48 -9.83
CA SER A 61 23.87 -4.62 -10.12
C SER A 61 23.13 -5.54 -11.07
N THR A 62 23.42 -5.31 -12.35
CA THR A 62 23.61 -6.33 -13.38
C THR A 62 23.45 -7.78 -12.89
N GLY A 63 22.42 -8.47 -13.37
CA GLY A 63 22.41 -9.93 -13.50
C GLY A 63 21.68 -10.75 -12.42
N ALA A 64 20.37 -10.94 -12.60
CA ALA A 64 19.66 -12.19 -12.34
C ALA A 64 18.33 -12.16 -13.11
N PRO A 65 17.93 -13.24 -13.81
CA PRO A 65 16.70 -13.23 -14.59
C PRO A 65 15.51 -13.22 -13.63
N SER A 66 14.74 -12.14 -13.65
CA SER A 66 13.37 -12.16 -13.13
C SER A 66 12.59 -13.27 -13.85
N PRO A 67 11.74 -14.06 -13.15
CA PRO A 67 10.82 -14.96 -13.85
C PRO A 67 9.89 -14.10 -14.71
N SER A 68 10.17 -14.06 -16.00
CA SER A 68 9.41 -13.31 -16.98
C SER A 68 7.98 -13.85 -17.01
N CYS A 69 7.00 -12.94 -16.91
CA CYS A 69 5.57 -13.28 -17.04
C CYS A 69 5.35 -14.18 -18.26
N PRO A 70 4.77 -15.39 -18.11
CA PRO A 70 4.63 -16.34 -19.21
C PRO A 70 3.76 -15.82 -20.36
N PHE A 71 2.94 -14.79 -20.12
CA PHE A 71 2.13 -14.12 -21.14
C PHE A 71 2.89 -13.12 -22.02
N LEU A 72 4.07 -12.66 -21.58
CA LEU A 72 4.90 -11.74 -22.37
C LEU A 72 5.92 -12.47 -23.27
N ALA A 73 6.09 -13.78 -23.08
CA ALA A 73 7.03 -14.59 -23.84
C ALA A 73 6.46 -15.16 -25.15
N SER A 74 5.17 -14.94 -25.43
CA SER A 74 4.51 -15.42 -26.65
C SER A 74 4.14 -14.25 -27.55
N LYS A 75 5.11 -13.75 -28.32
CA LYS A 75 4.84 -13.10 -29.61
C LYS A 75 6.03 -13.24 -30.55
#